data_AF-A0A1B2JAK4-F1
#
_entry.id   AF-A0A1B2JAK4-F1
#
_cell.length_a   1.000
_cell.length_b   1.000
_cell.length_c   1.000
_cell.angle_alpha   90.00
_cell.angle_beta   90.00
_cell.angle_gamma   90.00
#
_symmetry.space_group_name_H-M   'P 1'
#
loop_
_entity.id
_entity.type
_entity.pdbx_description
1 polymer ?
#
loop_
_entity_poly.entity_id
_entity_poly.type
_entity_poly.pdbx_seq_one_letter_code
_entity_poly.pdbx_strand_id
1 'polypeptide(L)'
;MKEKIHLQVQDVAFLQKRFLEASFKKLDLHLPNESESKRDPLKEQVRELLSEFVDDLFESNKDNLLIDDLHSPTIKEALKSIRKEKQEPFDDVLNQRLRKTYNELEEQTVKVSQLRKTYPILAKQKVKQYAAPDQINSTIQDTVIEGRDDKDNTDDNGTVSVPDQSINILQFEASLSELSDLKESLGETSQKCRKLEQLIDVLGKRHKLA
;
A
#
# COMPACT_ATOMS: atom_id res chain seq x y z
N MET A 1 -21.46 -44.07 -47.84
CA MET A 1 -20.01 -43.83 -47.78
C MET A 1 -19.82 -42.50 -47.08
N LYS A 2 -19.10 -42.44 -45.95
CA LYS A 2 -18.77 -41.16 -45.33
C LYS A 2 -17.63 -40.54 -46.16
N GLU A 3 -17.88 -39.40 -46.77
CA GLU A 3 -16.84 -38.61 -47.42
C GLU A 3 -15.85 -38.17 -46.34
N LYS A 4 -14.60 -38.61 -46.47
CA LYS A 4 -13.53 -38.22 -45.57
C LYS A 4 -12.77 -37.08 -46.23
N ILE A 5 -12.55 -36.01 -45.48
CA ILE A 5 -11.84 -34.84 -46.00
C ILE A 5 -10.35 -35.05 -45.76
N HIS A 6 -9.55 -35.02 -46.81
CA HIS A 6 -8.09 -35.08 -46.72
C HIS A 6 -7.53 -33.69 -46.44
N LEU A 7 -6.76 -33.52 -45.37
CA LEU A 7 -6.08 -32.26 -45.03
C LEU A 7 -4.64 -32.53 -44.58
N GLN A 8 -3.76 -31.55 -44.81
CA GLN A 8 -2.44 -31.54 -44.17
C GLN A 8 -2.52 -30.92 -42.77
N VAL A 9 -1.55 -31.22 -41.90
CA VAL A 9 -1.50 -30.67 -40.53
C VAL A 9 -1.40 -29.14 -40.56
N GLN A 10 -0.68 -28.58 -41.55
CA GLN A 10 -0.57 -27.13 -41.74
C GLN A 10 -1.91 -26.48 -42.10
N ASP A 11 -2.74 -27.15 -42.89
CA ASP A 11 -4.07 -26.65 -43.28
C ASP A 11 -5.02 -26.63 -42.09
N VAL A 12 -4.98 -27.67 -41.26
CA VAL A 12 -5.75 -27.73 -40.00
C VAL A 12 -5.32 -26.61 -39.06
N ALA A 13 -4.01 -26.38 -38.91
CA ALA A 13 -3.49 -25.28 -38.10
C ALA A 13 -3.90 -23.90 -38.65
N PHE A 14 -3.91 -23.73 -39.97
CA PHE A 14 -4.35 -22.50 -40.63
C PHE A 14 -5.85 -22.25 -40.42
N LEU A 15 -6.69 -23.27 -40.64
CA LEU A 15 -8.14 -23.17 -40.46
C LEU A 15 -8.48 -22.84 -39.01
N GLN A 16 -7.81 -23.49 -38.07
CA GLN A 16 -7.97 -23.20 -36.65
C GLN A 16 -7.61 -21.74 -36.32
N LYS A 17 -6.46 -21.26 -36.80
CA LYS A 17 -6.03 -19.87 -36.61
C LYS A 17 -7.06 -18.89 -37.19
N ARG A 18 -7.55 -19.14 -38.41
CA ARG A 18 -8.56 -18.30 -39.05
C ARG A 18 -9.87 -18.28 -38.30
N PHE A 19 -10.30 -19.41 -37.76
CA PHE A 19 -11.51 -19.50 -36.95
C PHE A 19 -11.37 -18.70 -35.65
N LEU A 20 -10.23 -18.81 -34.96
CA LEU A 20 -9.94 -18.01 -33.76
C LEU A 20 -9.86 -16.52 -34.07
N GLU A 21 -9.17 -16.11 -35.13
CA GLU A 21 -9.10 -14.71 -35.57
C GLU A 21 -10.50 -14.14 -35.85
N ALA A 22 -11.35 -14.88 -36.55
CA ALA A 22 -12.73 -14.45 -36.84
C ALA A 22 -13.57 -14.35 -35.56
N SER A 23 -13.42 -15.32 -34.66
CA SER A 23 -14.13 -15.36 -33.38
C SER A 23 -13.72 -14.21 -32.48
N PHE A 24 -12.42 -13.93 -32.36
CA PHE A 24 -11.90 -12.81 -31.58
C PHE A 24 -12.28 -11.46 -32.17
N LYS A 25 -12.26 -11.29 -33.49
CA LYS A 25 -12.78 -10.07 -34.13
C LYS A 25 -14.25 -9.83 -33.82
N LYS A 26 -15.06 -10.89 -33.81
CA LYS A 26 -16.48 -10.81 -33.46
C LYS A 26 -16.66 -10.48 -31.97
N LEU A 27 -15.86 -11.09 -31.11
CA LEU A 27 -15.85 -10.81 -29.68
C LEU A 27 -15.44 -9.36 -29.39
N ASP A 28 -14.42 -8.85 -30.07
CA ASP A 28 -13.94 -7.47 -29.94
C ASP A 28 -14.94 -6.43 -30.49
N LEU A 29 -15.85 -6.83 -31.39
CA LEU A 29 -16.94 -5.99 -31.86
C LEU A 29 -18.08 -5.89 -30.83
N HIS A 30 -18.37 -7.00 -30.12
CA HIS A 30 -19.51 -7.08 -29.21
C HIS A 30 -19.19 -6.72 -27.76
N LEU A 31 -17.94 -6.88 -27.33
CA LEU A 31 -17.49 -6.39 -26.03
C LEU A 31 -16.73 -5.08 -26.21
N PRO A 32 -17.07 -4.01 -25.46
CA PRO A 32 -16.34 -2.77 -25.53
C PRO A 32 -14.87 -3.02 -25.20
N ASN A 33 -13.97 -2.51 -26.05
CA ASN A 33 -12.57 -2.39 -25.70
C ASN A 33 -12.48 -1.28 -24.65
N GLU A 34 -12.64 -1.61 -23.36
CA GLU A 34 -12.36 -0.65 -22.31
C GLU A 34 -10.91 -0.16 -22.48
N SER A 35 -10.77 1.16 -22.33
CA SER A 35 -9.54 1.94 -22.46
C SER A 35 -8.29 1.21 -21.94
N GLU A 36 -7.15 1.43 -22.59
CA GLU A 36 -5.86 0.73 -22.48
C GLU A 36 -5.34 0.34 -21.07
N SER A 37 -5.96 0.81 -19.99
CA SER A 37 -5.53 0.65 -18.61
C SER A 37 -6.17 -0.52 -17.85
N LYS A 38 -7.24 -1.17 -18.34
CA LYS A 38 -7.82 -2.35 -17.67
C LYS A 38 -8.36 -3.37 -18.68
N ARG A 39 -7.62 -4.48 -18.87
CA ARG A 39 -8.16 -5.66 -19.56
C ARG A 39 -9.34 -6.19 -18.74
N ASP A 40 -10.49 -6.35 -19.37
CA ASP A 40 -11.67 -6.96 -18.75
C ASP A 40 -11.41 -8.46 -18.50
N PRO A 41 -11.49 -8.94 -17.24
CA PRO A 41 -11.32 -10.36 -16.93
C PRO A 41 -12.38 -11.25 -17.59
N LEU A 42 -13.62 -10.78 -17.77
CA LEU A 42 -14.65 -11.58 -18.46
C LEU A 42 -14.29 -11.79 -19.93
N LYS A 43 -13.80 -10.74 -20.59
CA LYS A 43 -13.36 -10.81 -21.98
C LYS A 43 -12.27 -11.86 -22.18
N GLU A 44 -11.31 -11.94 -21.26
CA GLU A 44 -10.24 -12.94 -21.31
C GLU A 44 -10.78 -14.36 -21.08
N GLN A 45 -11.70 -14.55 -20.12
CA GLN A 45 -12.34 -15.85 -19.88
C GLN A 45 -13.11 -16.35 -21.11
N VAL A 46 -13.86 -15.47 -21.79
CA VAL A 46 -14.58 -15.86 -23.00
C VAL A 46 -13.62 -16.18 -24.14
N ARG A 47 -12.48 -15.49 -24.24
CA ARG A 47 -11.44 -15.82 -25.22
C ARG A 47 -10.83 -17.20 -24.95
N GLU A 48 -10.58 -17.54 -23.69
CA GLU A 48 -10.09 -18.86 -23.29
C GLU A 48 -11.11 -19.96 -23.61
N LEU A 49 -12.38 -19.76 -23.24
CA LEU A 49 -13.47 -20.70 -23.52
C LEU A 49 -13.65 -20.95 -25.02
N LEU A 50 -13.56 -19.89 -25.85
CA LEU A 50 -13.60 -20.04 -27.30
C LEU A 50 -12.40 -20.82 -27.83
N SER A 51 -11.20 -20.61 -27.28
CA SER A 51 -10.02 -21.38 -27.67
C SER A 51 -10.20 -22.86 -27.38
N GLU A 52 -10.68 -23.19 -26.17
CA GLU A 52 -10.95 -24.58 -25.77
C GLU A 52 -12.03 -25.22 -26.64
N PHE A 53 -13.13 -24.50 -26.89
CA PHE A 53 -14.20 -24.96 -27.76
C PHE A 53 -13.71 -25.29 -29.18
N VAL A 54 -12.84 -24.44 -29.73
CA VAL A 54 -12.26 -24.69 -31.06
C VAL A 54 -11.35 -25.92 -31.04
N ASP A 55 -10.50 -26.06 -30.01
CA ASP A 55 -9.67 -27.26 -29.85
C ASP A 55 -10.54 -28.53 -29.74
N ASP A 56 -11.69 -28.47 -29.06
CA ASP A 56 -12.64 -29.58 -28.93
C ASP A 56 -13.42 -29.86 -30.23
N LEU A 57 -13.76 -28.84 -31.00
CA LEU A 57 -14.38 -29.01 -32.32
C LEU A 57 -13.46 -29.78 -33.27
N PHE A 58 -12.17 -29.44 -33.30
CA PHE A 58 -11.23 -30.15 -34.17
C PHE A 58 -10.98 -31.58 -33.67
N GLU A 59 -10.92 -31.80 -32.36
CA GLU A 59 -10.75 -33.14 -31.80
C GLU A 59 -11.99 -34.02 -32.00
N SER A 60 -13.21 -33.49 -31.84
CA SER A 60 -14.46 -34.22 -32.09
C SER A 60 -14.67 -34.54 -33.57
N ASN A 61 -14.16 -33.69 -34.48
CA ASN A 61 -14.23 -33.92 -35.91
C ASN A 61 -13.09 -34.79 -36.47
N LYS A 62 -12.17 -35.30 -35.63
CA LYS A 62 -11.03 -36.10 -36.09
C LYS A 62 -11.43 -37.31 -36.92
N ASP A 63 -12.54 -37.97 -36.60
CA ASP A 63 -12.98 -39.19 -37.27
C ASP A 63 -13.46 -38.93 -38.71
N ASN A 64 -13.79 -37.68 -39.03
CA ASN A 64 -14.22 -37.22 -40.35
C ASN A 64 -13.06 -36.61 -41.17
N LEU A 65 -11.90 -36.39 -40.56
CA LEU A 65 -10.72 -35.79 -41.19
C LEU A 65 -9.62 -36.83 -41.34
N LEU A 66 -9.15 -37.05 -42.57
CA LEU A 66 -7.93 -37.81 -42.83
C LEU A 66 -6.77 -36.82 -42.89
N ILE A 67 -5.95 -36.83 -41.84
CA ILE A 67 -4.78 -35.96 -41.75
C ILE A 67 -3.57 -36.78 -42.17
N ASP A 68 -3.01 -36.48 -43.34
CA ASP A 68 -2.00 -37.31 -44.02
C ASP A 68 -0.66 -37.40 -43.26
N ASP A 69 -0.39 -36.48 -42.32
CA ASP A 69 0.90 -36.36 -41.61
C ASP A 69 0.77 -36.42 -40.08
N LEU A 70 -0.22 -37.16 -39.57
CA LEU A 70 -0.45 -37.27 -38.12
C LEU A 70 0.51 -38.29 -37.49
N HIS A 71 1.68 -37.83 -37.04
CA HIS A 71 2.62 -38.64 -36.24
C HIS A 71 2.19 -38.80 -34.77
N SER A 72 1.17 -38.05 -34.32
CA SER A 72 0.67 -38.04 -32.94
C SER A 72 -0.78 -38.56 -32.84
N PRO A 73 -1.20 -39.15 -31.72
CA PRO A 73 -2.55 -39.73 -31.59
C PRO A 73 -3.68 -38.71 -31.53
N THR A 74 -3.37 -37.43 -31.29
CA THR A 74 -4.34 -36.36 -31.02
C THR A 74 -4.01 -35.11 -31.83
N ILE A 75 -5.03 -34.47 -32.41
CA ILE A 75 -4.86 -33.26 -33.23
C ILE A 75 -4.29 -32.13 -32.36
N LYS A 76 -4.71 -32.05 -31.09
CA LYS A 76 -4.17 -31.09 -30.11
C LYS A 76 -2.64 -31.22 -29.92
N GLU A 77 -2.08 -32.41 -29.96
CA GLU A 77 -0.63 -32.61 -29.78
C GLU A 77 0.16 -32.20 -31.02
N ALA A 78 -0.34 -32.58 -32.20
CA ALA A 78 0.23 -32.17 -33.49
C ALA A 78 0.17 -30.63 -33.69
N LEU A 79 -0.88 -29.98 -33.16
CA LEU A 79 -0.97 -28.52 -33.17
C LEU A 79 -0.07 -27.88 -32.11
N LYS A 80 0.12 -28.52 -30.95
CA LYS A 80 1.04 -28.03 -29.91
C LYS A 80 2.48 -28.05 -30.37
N SER A 81 2.94 -29.03 -31.14
CA SER A 81 4.30 -29.02 -31.71
C SER A 81 4.49 -27.84 -32.67
N ILE A 82 3.52 -27.58 -33.55
CA ILE A 82 3.55 -26.42 -34.46
C ILE A 82 3.48 -25.08 -33.69
N ARG A 83 2.68 -25.03 -32.62
CA ARG A 83 2.59 -23.84 -31.76
C ARG A 83 3.88 -23.64 -30.95
N LYS A 84 4.56 -24.70 -30.50
CA LYS A 84 5.84 -24.63 -29.79
C LYS A 84 6.94 -24.00 -30.64
N GLU A 85 6.95 -24.23 -31.96
CA GLU A 85 7.87 -23.53 -32.87
C GLU A 85 7.65 -22.00 -32.89
N LYS A 86 6.43 -21.54 -32.57
CA LYS A 86 6.04 -20.12 -32.58
C LYS A 86 5.91 -19.51 -31.19
N GLN A 87 6.07 -20.30 -30.13
CA GLN A 87 5.94 -19.82 -28.75
C GLN A 87 7.25 -19.12 -28.35
N GLU A 88 7.13 -17.89 -27.85
CA GLU A 88 8.28 -17.15 -27.35
C GLU A 88 8.99 -17.95 -26.24
N PRO A 89 10.34 -17.89 -26.19
CA PRO A 89 11.09 -18.57 -25.15
C PRO A 89 10.70 -18.05 -23.78
N PHE A 90 10.81 -18.92 -22.77
CA PHE A 90 10.53 -18.55 -21.39
C PHE A 90 11.47 -17.43 -20.94
N ASP A 91 10.91 -16.31 -20.49
CA ASP A 91 11.67 -15.17 -20.00
C ASP A 91 12.16 -15.42 -18.56
N ASP A 92 13.41 -15.88 -18.45
CA ASP A 92 14.07 -16.12 -17.18
C ASP A 92 14.21 -14.85 -16.34
N VAL A 93 14.36 -13.67 -16.97
CA VAL A 93 14.51 -12.38 -16.27
C VAL A 93 13.20 -12.00 -15.60
N LEU A 94 12.09 -12.12 -16.32
CA LEU A 94 10.76 -11.86 -15.77
C LEU A 94 10.42 -12.83 -14.63
N ASN A 95 10.75 -14.11 -14.79
CA ASN A 95 10.55 -15.10 -13.74
C ASN A 95 11.40 -14.82 -12.49
N GLN A 96 12.66 -14.42 -12.66
CA GLN A 96 13.50 -13.99 -11.54
C GLN A 96 12.91 -12.77 -10.83
N ARG A 97 12.36 -11.80 -11.58
CA ARG A 97 11.68 -10.64 -11.00
C ARG A 97 10.44 -11.07 -10.21
N LEU A 98 9.63 -11.95 -10.76
CA LEU A 98 8.45 -12.50 -10.08
C LEU A 98 8.84 -13.17 -8.76
N ARG A 99 9.88 -14.02 -8.77
CA ARG A 99 10.42 -14.67 -7.57
C ARG A 99 10.90 -13.65 -6.54
N LYS A 100 11.62 -12.60 -6.95
CA LYS A 100 12.07 -11.52 -6.05
C LYS A 100 10.89 -10.82 -5.39
N THR A 101 9.84 -10.48 -6.15
CA THR A 101 8.64 -9.84 -5.61
C THR A 101 7.90 -10.74 -4.62
N TYR A 102 7.80 -12.05 -4.90
CA TYR A 102 7.22 -13.01 -3.95
C TYR A 102 8.02 -13.10 -2.66
N ASN A 103 9.35 -13.16 -2.74
CA ASN A 103 10.21 -13.18 -1.56
C ASN A 103 10.08 -11.89 -0.73
N GLU A 104 10.00 -10.74 -1.38
CA GLU A 104 9.79 -9.46 -0.70
C GLU A 104 8.44 -9.41 0.01
N LEU A 105 7.38 -9.92 -0.65
CA LEU A 105 6.05 -10.04 -0.04
C LEU A 105 6.10 -10.93 1.21
N GLU A 106 6.76 -12.09 1.12
CA GLU A 106 6.93 -13.00 2.26
C GLU A 106 7.70 -12.34 3.41
N GLU A 107 8.82 -11.66 3.11
CA GLU A 107 9.61 -10.95 4.12
C GLU A 107 8.80 -9.86 4.84
N GLN A 108 8.04 -9.05 4.09
CA GLN A 108 7.19 -8.01 4.67
C GLN A 108 6.05 -8.62 5.49
N THR A 109 5.47 -9.74 5.04
CA THR A 109 4.42 -10.44 5.78
C THR A 109 4.94 -10.96 7.13
N VAL A 110 6.15 -11.51 7.14
CA VAL A 110 6.82 -11.94 8.37
C VAL A 110 7.12 -10.75 9.27
N LYS A 111 7.67 -9.65 8.74
CA LYS A 111 7.94 -8.41 9.49
C LYS A 111 6.68 -7.85 10.15
N VAL A 112 5.58 -7.71 9.40
CA VAL A 112 4.30 -7.22 9.93
C VAL A 112 3.76 -8.16 11.01
N SER A 113 3.88 -9.48 10.81
CA SER A 113 3.46 -10.45 11.82
C SER A 113 4.28 -10.36 13.10
N GLN A 114 5.60 -10.19 12.98
CA GLN A 114 6.50 -9.99 14.12
C GLN A 114 6.19 -8.66 14.84
N LEU A 115 5.96 -7.58 14.09
CA LEU A 115 5.58 -6.28 14.64
C LEU A 115 4.27 -6.37 15.42
N ARG A 116 3.23 -7.01 14.85
CA ARG A 116 1.93 -7.22 15.54
C ARG A 116 2.09 -7.99 16.85
N LYS A 117 3.00 -8.97 16.88
CA LYS A 117 3.25 -9.79 18.08
C LYS A 117 4.08 -9.06 19.14
N THR A 118 5.16 -8.40 18.74
CA THR A 118 6.18 -7.88 19.66
C THR A 118 5.90 -6.45 20.10
N TYR A 119 5.36 -5.62 19.20
CA TYR A 119 5.21 -4.18 19.43
C TYR A 119 4.27 -3.85 20.60
N PRO A 120 3.09 -4.48 20.75
CA PRO A 120 2.21 -4.20 21.90
C PRO A 120 2.86 -4.58 23.23
N ILE A 121 3.63 -5.67 23.26
CA ILE A 121 4.32 -6.14 24.47
C ILE A 121 5.41 -5.14 24.87
N LEU A 122 6.23 -4.73 23.91
CA LEU A 122 7.30 -3.75 24.12
C LEU A 122 6.76 -2.38 24.51
N ALA A 123 5.69 -1.92 23.86
CA ALA A 123 5.02 -0.66 24.20
C ALA A 123 4.49 -0.71 25.64
N LYS A 124 3.80 -1.79 26.04
CA LYS A 124 3.32 -1.99 27.41
C LYS A 124 4.47 -2.01 28.42
N GLN A 125 5.59 -2.66 28.10
CA GLN A 125 6.76 -2.70 28.96
C GLN A 125 7.37 -1.31 29.13
N LYS A 126 7.55 -0.55 28.05
CA LYS A 126 8.07 0.82 28.13
C LYS A 126 7.14 1.75 28.92
N VAL A 127 5.84 1.68 28.68
CA VAL A 127 4.85 2.45 29.47
C VAL A 127 4.94 2.08 30.94
N LYS A 128 5.06 0.78 31.29
CA LYS A 128 5.26 0.35 32.69
C LYS A 128 6.57 0.86 33.29
N GLN A 129 7.66 0.94 32.51
CA GLN A 129 8.94 1.47 32.99
C GLN A 129 8.83 2.97 33.30
N TYR A 130 8.14 3.74 32.46
CA TYR A 130 7.93 5.17 32.69
C TYR A 130 6.86 5.46 33.75
N ALA A 131 5.86 4.59 33.87
CA ALA A 131 4.79 4.70 34.85
C ALA A 131 5.15 4.08 36.21
N ALA A 132 6.30 3.40 36.34
CA ALA A 132 6.78 2.86 37.62
C ALA A 132 7.02 4.03 38.58
N PRO A 133 6.19 4.19 39.62
CA PRO A 133 6.19 5.37 40.47
C PRO A 133 7.19 5.23 41.61
N ASP A 134 8.41 4.74 41.36
CA ASP A 134 9.39 4.54 42.44
C ASP A 134 9.98 5.86 42.95
N GLN A 135 9.92 6.94 42.16
CA GLN A 135 10.26 8.31 42.59
C GLN A 135 9.03 9.16 42.93
N ILE A 136 7.85 8.81 42.40
CA ILE A 136 6.61 9.56 42.63
C ILE A 136 5.94 9.09 43.93
N ASN A 137 6.00 7.79 44.25
CA ASN A 137 5.40 7.26 45.48
C ASN A 137 6.14 7.68 46.75
N SER A 138 7.45 7.95 46.71
CA SER A 138 8.17 8.50 47.87
C SER A 138 7.69 9.92 48.18
N THR A 139 7.56 10.76 47.15
CA THR A 139 7.05 12.13 47.29
C THR A 139 5.58 12.15 47.72
N ILE A 140 4.77 11.21 47.22
CA ILE A 140 3.37 11.06 47.66
C ILE A 140 3.29 10.53 49.10
N GLN A 141 4.14 9.59 49.52
CA GLN A 141 4.14 9.13 50.92
C GLN A 141 4.58 10.23 51.88
N ASP A 142 5.59 11.02 51.54
CA ASP A 142 6.03 12.15 52.36
C ASP A 142 4.94 13.23 52.48
N THR A 143 4.25 13.57 51.39
CA THR A 143 3.14 14.54 51.39
C THR A 143 1.85 14.02 52.05
N VAL A 144 1.54 12.72 51.96
CA VAL A 144 0.34 12.12 52.58
C VAL A 144 0.52 11.89 54.09
N ILE A 145 1.75 11.73 54.59
CA ILE A 145 2.02 11.63 56.03
C ILE A 145 1.86 13.01 56.72
N GLU A 146 2.16 14.12 56.03
CA GLU A 146 1.94 15.48 56.56
C GLU A 146 0.47 15.94 56.51
N GLY A 147 -0.38 15.30 55.70
CA GLY A 147 -1.79 15.70 55.51
C GLY A 147 -2.83 14.90 56.30
N ARG A 148 -2.42 14.05 57.26
CA ARG A 148 -3.30 13.06 57.91
C ARG A 148 -3.66 13.35 59.37
N ASP A 149 -3.95 14.61 59.67
CA ASP A 149 -4.75 15.00 60.84
C ASP A 149 -6.02 15.71 60.34
N ASP A 150 -6.99 14.96 59.80
CA ASP A 150 -8.40 15.37 59.88
C ASP A 150 -9.37 14.21 59.57
N LYS A 151 -9.95 13.73 60.66
CA LYS A 151 -11.24 13.06 60.89
C LYS A 151 -12.00 12.44 59.71
N ASP A 152 -12.05 11.12 59.78
CA ASP A 152 -13.05 10.21 59.25
C ASP A 152 -14.49 10.61 59.66
N ASN A 153 -15.40 10.77 58.69
CA ASN A 153 -16.81 10.33 58.73
C ASN A 153 -17.63 10.78 57.49
N THR A 154 -18.52 9.87 57.06
CA THR A 154 -19.81 10.04 56.31
C THR A 154 -19.83 10.06 54.77
N ASP A 155 -20.27 8.92 54.23
CA ASP A 155 -21.34 8.67 53.23
C ASP A 155 -21.46 9.47 51.92
N ASP A 156 -21.21 8.73 50.83
CA ASP A 156 -22.05 8.58 49.62
C ASP A 156 -22.95 9.75 49.17
N ASN A 157 -22.49 10.53 48.19
CA ASN A 157 -23.29 10.97 47.05
C ASN A 157 -22.44 11.65 45.97
N GLY A 158 -22.55 11.15 44.73
CA GLY A 158 -21.85 11.66 43.56
C GLY A 158 -22.09 13.15 43.30
N THR A 159 -21.05 13.95 43.56
CA THR A 159 -20.90 15.32 43.05
C THR A 159 -19.66 15.35 42.17
N VAL A 160 -19.86 15.68 40.90
CA VAL A 160 -18.77 15.91 39.95
C VAL A 160 -17.92 17.05 40.51
N SER A 161 -16.69 16.72 40.93
CA SER A 161 -15.71 17.69 41.40
C SER A 161 -15.41 18.66 40.25
N VAL A 162 -15.90 19.89 40.37
CA VAL A 162 -15.49 20.99 39.51
C VAL A 162 -13.99 21.16 39.74
N PRO A 163 -13.13 21.01 38.71
CA PRO A 163 -11.69 21.20 38.87
C PRO A 163 -11.42 22.59 39.47
N ASP A 164 -10.60 22.62 40.52
CA ASP A 164 -10.29 23.81 41.30
C ASP A 164 -9.91 24.99 40.38
N GLN A 165 -10.83 25.95 40.22
CA GLN A 165 -10.71 27.07 39.28
C GLN A 165 -9.48 27.94 39.59
N SER A 166 -9.01 27.88 40.83
CA SER A 166 -7.82 28.53 41.36
C SER A 166 -6.57 28.22 40.52
N ILE A 167 -6.38 26.97 40.10
CA ILE A 167 -5.20 26.55 39.32
C ILE A 167 -5.23 27.16 37.92
N ASN A 168 -6.40 27.20 37.29
CA ASN A 168 -6.57 27.78 35.96
C ASN A 168 -6.36 29.30 35.99
N ILE A 169 -6.77 29.98 37.06
CA ILE A 169 -6.56 31.43 37.23
C ILE A 169 -5.07 31.73 37.38
N LEU A 170 -4.33 30.98 38.20
CA LEU A 170 -2.89 31.17 38.37
C LEU A 170 -2.11 30.93 37.06
N GLN A 171 -2.49 29.91 36.28
CA GLN A 171 -1.88 29.67 34.96
C GLN A 171 -2.19 30.79 33.97
N PHE A 172 -3.41 31.33 34.01
CA PHE A 172 -3.79 32.46 33.18
C PHE A 172 -3.00 33.74 33.55
N GLU A 173 -2.86 34.03 34.84
CA GLU A 173 -2.04 35.16 35.32
C GLU A 173 -0.57 35.02 34.93
N ALA A 174 0.01 33.81 35.05
CA ALA A 174 1.36 33.54 34.59
C ALA A 174 1.52 33.80 33.08
N SER A 175 0.56 33.34 32.26
CA SER A 175 0.59 33.56 30.81
C SER A 175 0.46 35.05 30.42
N LEU A 176 -0.29 35.84 31.20
CA LEU A 176 -0.38 37.30 31.00
C LEU A 176 0.93 38.00 31.34
N SER A 177 1.63 37.56 32.40
CA SER A 177 2.96 38.07 32.74
C SER A 177 3.99 37.73 31.67
N GLU A 178 4.00 36.49 31.16
CA GLU A 178 4.90 36.12 30.06
C GLU A 178 4.62 36.95 28.79
N LEU A 179 3.35 37.25 28.50
CA LEU A 179 2.98 38.09 27.36
C LEU A 179 3.44 39.55 27.53
N SER A 180 3.40 40.10 28.75
CA SER A 180 3.93 41.45 29.01
C SER A 180 5.43 41.50 28.80
N ASP A 181 6.16 40.51 29.30
CA ASP A 181 7.62 40.43 29.16
C ASP A 181 8.03 40.26 27.69
N LEU A 182 7.24 39.48 26.92
CA LEU A 182 7.43 39.35 25.48
C LEU A 182 7.18 40.67 24.74
N LYS A 183 6.19 41.47 25.15
CA LYS A 183 5.92 42.78 24.55
C LYS A 183 7.08 43.75 24.79
N GLU A 184 7.67 43.76 25.98
CA GLU A 184 8.83 44.60 26.29
C GLU A 184 10.05 44.17 25.47
N SER A 185 10.36 42.87 25.46
CA SER A 185 11.48 42.33 24.67
C SER A 185 11.28 42.47 23.16
N LEU A 186 10.05 42.45 22.64
CA LEU A 186 9.75 42.76 21.24
C LEU A 186 10.07 44.22 20.89
N GLY A 187 9.81 45.14 21.83
CA GLY A 187 10.20 46.54 21.71
C GLY A 187 11.72 46.70 21.60
N GLU A 188 12.47 46.05 22.49
CA GLU A 188 13.94 46.08 22.46
C GLU A 188 14.53 45.46 21.19
N THR A 189 14.01 44.31 20.77
CA THR A 189 14.49 43.62 19.55
C THR A 189 14.19 44.46 18.31
N SER A 190 13.03 45.11 18.23
CA SER A 190 12.70 46.07 17.17
C SER A 190 13.68 47.25 17.14
N GLN A 191 14.03 47.82 18.30
CA GLN A 191 15.04 48.88 18.38
C GLN A 191 16.44 48.39 17.95
N LYS A 192 16.84 47.17 18.34
CA LYS A 192 18.10 46.56 17.90
C LYS A 192 18.12 46.37 16.37
N CYS A 193 17.04 45.87 15.78
CA CYS A 193 16.92 45.75 14.32
C CYS A 193 17.04 47.11 13.62
N ARG A 194 16.38 48.16 14.12
CA ARG A 194 16.52 49.52 13.56
C ARG A 194 17.95 50.06 13.67
N LYS A 195 18.65 49.81 14.79
CA LYS A 195 20.06 50.18 14.95
C LYS A 195 20.94 49.44 13.95
N LEU A 196 20.71 48.14 13.74
CA LEU A 196 21.43 47.35 12.73
C LEU A 196 21.16 47.87 11.32
N GLU A 197 19.92 48.21 10.99
CA GLU A 197 19.56 48.80 9.70
C GLU A 197 20.26 50.15 9.48
N GLN A 198 20.30 51.01 10.50
CA GLN A 198 21.06 52.27 10.46
C GLN A 198 22.57 52.03 10.30
N LEU A 199 23.13 51.03 10.98
CA LEU A 199 24.54 50.66 10.81
C LEU A 199 24.83 50.13 9.41
N ILE A 200 23.94 49.32 8.84
CA ILE A 200 24.05 48.83 7.46
C ILE A 200 24.00 50.00 6.48
N ASP A 201 23.09 50.97 6.66
CA ASP A 201 23.01 52.15 5.80
C ASP A 201 24.27 53.03 5.92
N VAL A 202 24.81 53.21 7.13
CA VAL A 202 26.07 53.95 7.35
C VAL A 202 27.26 53.23 6.73
N LEU A 203 27.38 51.90 6.89
CA LEU A 203 28.43 51.10 6.27
C LEU A 203 28.30 51.09 4.74
N GLY A 204 27.08 50.99 4.22
CA GLY A 204 26.79 51.07 2.79
C GLY A 204 27.14 52.44 2.18
N LYS A 205 26.88 53.53 2.91
CA LYS A 205 27.29 54.89 2.51
C LYS A 205 28.81 55.08 2.59
N ARG A 206 29.47 54.55 3.62
CA ARG A 206 30.94 54.60 3.74
C ARG A 206 31.65 53.83 2.62
N HIS A 207 31.10 52.69 2.20
CA HIS A 207 31.68 51.90 1.10
C HIS A 207 31.55 52.60 -0.26
N LYS A 208 30.58 53.51 -0.44
CA LYS A 208 30.42 54.31 -1.67
C LYS A 208 31.32 55.56 -1.73
N LEU A 209 32.04 55.87 -0.65
CA LEU A 209 32.90 57.06 -0.51
C LEU A 209 34.40 56.73 -0.43
N ALA A 210 34.77 55.45 -0.56
CA ALA A 210 36.15 54.98 -0.75
C ALA A 210 36.30 54.43 -2.18
#